data_AF-A0A6G3Z4I9-F1
#
_entry.id   AF-A0A6G3Z4I9-F1
#
_cell.length_a   1.000
_cell.length_b   1.000
_cell.length_c   1.000
_cell.angle_alpha   90.00
_cell.angle_beta   90.00
_cell.angle_gamma   90.00
#
_symmetry.space_group_name_H-M   'P 1'
#
loop_
_entity.id
_entity.type
_entity.pdbx_description
1 polymer ?
#
loop_
_entity_poly.entity_id
_entity_poly.type
_entity_poly.pdbx_seq_one_letter_code
_entity_poly.pdbx_strand_id
1 'polypeptide(L)'
;MNPQIQAIPGVVPAEPVVYPITSRYYGIETKEITLPSGDKAAYLKRRFVPQPERFELLQYHTVTEGDRLDNVAARYLDDPEQFWRIADANRAMHPDALTATVGRKLRITLPEGIPGVRNA
;
A
#
# COMPACT_ATOMS: atom_id res chain seq x y z
N MET A 1 -0.57 -22.89 -1.75
CA MET A 1 -1.02 -22.84 -0.34
C MET A 1 -0.32 -21.67 0.32
N ASN A 2 -1.02 -20.54 0.46
CA ASN A 2 -0.48 -19.36 1.13
C ASN A 2 -0.79 -19.53 2.62
N PRO A 3 0.19 -19.81 3.50
CA PRO A 3 -0.10 -19.89 4.92
C PRO A 3 -0.63 -18.53 5.36
N GLN A 4 -1.83 -18.52 5.93
CA GLN A 4 -2.43 -17.33 6.53
C GLN A 4 -1.53 -16.92 7.70
N ILE A 5 -0.65 -15.94 7.48
CA ILE A 5 0.25 -15.42 8.51
C ILE A 5 -0.60 -14.53 9.42
N GLN A 6 -1.20 -15.15 10.43
CA GLN A 6 -1.85 -14.42 11.51
C GLN A 6 -0.76 -13.91 12.45
N ALA A 7 -0.34 -12.66 12.27
CA ALA A 7 0.61 -12.02 13.18
C ALA A 7 -0.04 -11.87 14.57
N ILE A 8 0.39 -12.70 15.52
CA ILE A 8 0.01 -12.56 16.94
C ILE A 8 0.83 -11.40 17.53
N PRO A 9 0.21 -10.36 18.10
CA PRO A 9 0.95 -9.29 18.77
C PRO A 9 1.82 -9.87 19.89
N GLY A 10 3.12 -9.62 19.85
CA GLY A 10 4.08 -10.04 20.88
C GLY A 10 4.82 -11.36 20.61
N VAL A 11 4.48 -12.09 19.55
CA VAL A 11 5.26 -13.26 19.11
C VAL A 11 6.12 -12.86 17.91
N VAL A 12 7.42 -12.78 18.14
CA VAL A 12 8.40 -12.71 17.05
C VAL A 12 8.31 -14.01 16.25
N PRO A 13 7.96 -13.98 14.95
CA PRO A 13 8.04 -15.18 14.13
C PRO A 13 9.51 -15.62 14.07
N ALA A 14 9.76 -16.91 14.28
CA ALA A 14 11.10 -17.50 14.27
C ALA A 14 11.79 -17.41 12.89
N GLU A 15 11.02 -17.11 11.83
CA GLU A 15 11.48 -16.98 10.46
C GLU A 15 11.02 -15.65 9.83
N PRO A 16 11.81 -15.08 8.90
CA PRO A 16 11.45 -13.83 8.22
C PRO A 16 10.14 -14.00 7.45
N VAL A 17 9.17 -13.12 7.75
CA VAL A 17 7.87 -13.09 7.08
C VAL A 17 8.06 -12.73 5.61
N VAL A 18 7.66 -13.65 4.73
CA VAL A 18 7.59 -13.40 3.29
C VAL A 18 6.18 -12.92 2.95
N TYR A 19 6.07 -11.71 2.42
CA TYR A 19 4.80 -11.16 1.96
C TYR A 19 4.49 -11.59 0.52
N PRO A 20 3.21 -11.69 0.12
CA PRO A 20 2.81 -11.88 -1.28
C PRO A 20 3.29 -10.73 -2.17
N ILE A 21 3.49 -10.98 -3.47
CA ILE A 21 3.93 -9.96 -4.45
C ILE A 21 2.98 -8.76 -4.59
N THR A 22 1.71 -8.92 -4.23
CA THR A 22 0.70 -7.86 -4.21
C THR A 22 0.74 -6.99 -2.95
N SER A 23 1.46 -7.43 -1.91
CA SER A 23 1.55 -6.72 -0.64
C SER A 23 2.38 -5.43 -0.75
N ARG A 24 1.96 -4.40 -0.02
CA ARG A 24 2.73 -3.16 0.17
C ARG A 24 4.15 -3.42 0.71
N TYR A 25 4.33 -4.51 1.46
CA TYR A 25 5.58 -4.86 2.13
C TYR A 25 6.37 -5.95 1.40
N TYR A 26 5.97 -6.30 0.17
CA TYR A 26 6.74 -7.22 -0.66
C TYR A 26 8.18 -6.74 -0.85
N GLY A 27 9.16 -7.63 -0.63
CA GLY A 27 10.59 -7.34 -0.78
C GLY A 27 11.20 -6.46 0.33
N ILE A 28 10.43 -6.07 1.35
CA ILE A 28 10.95 -5.31 2.50
C ILE A 28 11.58 -6.29 3.50
N GLU A 29 12.83 -6.05 3.86
CA GLU A 29 13.57 -6.88 4.81
C GLU A 29 12.98 -6.78 6.23
N THR A 30 12.75 -7.94 6.85
CA THR A 30 12.43 -8.08 8.28
C THR A 30 13.72 -8.11 9.10
N LYS A 31 13.79 -7.29 10.15
CA LYS A 31 14.90 -7.22 11.10
C LYS A 31 14.43 -7.42 12.53
N GLU A 32 15.38 -7.73 13.43
CA GLU A 32 15.13 -7.81 14.86
C GLU A 32 15.72 -6.61 15.60
N ILE A 33 15.05 -6.18 16.66
CA ILE A 33 15.55 -5.22 17.65
C ILE A 33 15.40 -5.80 19.05
N THR A 34 16.40 -5.61 19.91
CA THR A 34 16.31 -5.92 21.34
C THR A 34 15.63 -4.76 22.05
N LEU A 35 14.51 -5.02 22.69
CA LEU A 35 13.75 -4.05 23.48
C LEU A 35 14.44 -3.81 24.83
N PRO A 36 14.13 -2.69 25.52
CA PRO A 36 14.65 -2.43 26.86
C PRO A 36 14.34 -3.52 27.89
N SER A 37 13.29 -4.33 27.68
CA SER A 37 12.95 -5.48 28.52
C SER A 37 13.89 -6.69 28.33
N GLY A 38 14.73 -6.69 27.29
CA GLY A 38 15.57 -7.82 26.88
C GLY A 38 14.93 -8.70 25.80
N ASP A 39 13.62 -8.54 25.54
CA ASP A 39 12.91 -9.30 24.52
C ASP A 39 13.30 -8.85 23.10
N LYS A 40 13.23 -9.76 22.14
CA LYS A 40 13.41 -9.44 20.72
C LYS A 40 12.07 -9.10 20.07
N ALA A 41 12.06 -8.08 19.23
CA ALA A 41 10.94 -7.70 18.39
C ALA A 41 11.33 -7.67 16.91
N ALA A 42 10.50 -8.27 16.05
CA ALA A 42 10.65 -8.17 14.60
C ALA A 42 10.02 -6.87 14.09
N TYR A 43 10.67 -6.24 13.13
CA TYR A 43 10.17 -5.05 12.46
C TYR A 43 10.56 -5.06 10.98
N LEU A 44 9.80 -4.36 10.14
CA LEU A 44 10.15 -4.14 8.75
C LEU A 44 11.06 -2.92 8.61
N LYS A 45 12.08 -3.02 7.75
CA LYS A 45 12.85 -1.84 7.34
C LYS A 45 11.93 -0.76 6.78
N ARG A 46 12.36 0.49 6.96
CA ARG A 46 11.62 1.65 6.46
C ARG A 46 11.44 1.57 4.96
N ARG A 47 10.18 1.63 4.51
CA ARG A 47 9.80 1.86 3.12
C ARG A 47 9.73 3.36 2.84
N PHE A 48 10.33 3.80 1.74
CA PHE A 48 10.15 5.17 1.25
C PHE A 48 8.94 5.22 0.32
N VAL A 49 8.01 6.15 0.58
CA VAL A 49 6.86 6.38 -0.29
C VAL A 49 7.36 7.07 -1.57
N PRO A 50 7.06 6.53 -2.77
CA PRO A 50 7.46 7.16 -4.01
C PRO A 50 6.85 8.56 -4.19
N GLN A 51 7.52 9.41 -4.94
CA GLN A 51 6.96 10.71 -5.33
C GLN A 51 5.83 10.49 -6.35
N PRO A 52 4.64 11.12 -6.19
CA PRO A 52 3.52 10.99 -7.12
C PRO A 52 3.85 11.26 -8.59
N GLU A 53 4.86 12.08 -8.85
CA GLU A 53 5.33 12.46 -10.19
C GLU A 53 6.04 11.30 -10.92
N ARG A 54 6.41 10.23 -10.21
CA ARG A 54 6.98 9.00 -10.78
C ARG A 54 5.91 8.04 -11.33
N PHE A 55 4.64 8.34 -11.11
CA PHE A 55 3.53 7.53 -11.59
C PHE A 55 2.85 8.19 -12.79
N GLU A 56 2.61 7.40 -13.83
CA GLU A 56 1.84 7.84 -15.00
C GLU A 56 0.35 7.91 -14.65
N LEU A 57 -0.24 9.09 -14.83
CA LEU A 57 -1.68 9.30 -14.63
C LEU A 57 -2.48 8.62 -15.74
N LEU A 58 -3.40 7.73 -15.35
CA LEU A 58 -4.38 7.16 -16.29
C LEU A 58 -5.65 7.99 -16.32
N GLN A 59 -6.19 8.29 -15.14
CA GLN A 59 -7.43 9.07 -15.00
C GLN A 59 -7.59 9.60 -13.57
N TYR A 60 -8.61 10.44 -13.39
CA TYR A 60 -9.07 10.84 -12.07
C TYR A 60 -10.32 10.06 -11.68
N HIS A 61 -10.38 9.65 -10.42
CA HIS A 61 -11.61 9.25 -9.75
C HIS A 61 -12.09 10.42 -8.88
N THR A 62 -13.33 10.87 -9.07
CA THR A 62 -13.95 11.87 -8.20
C THR A 62 -14.65 11.16 -7.05
N VAL A 63 -14.25 11.46 -5.82
CA VAL A 63 -14.84 10.89 -4.60
C VAL A 63 -16.30 11.26 -4.52
N THR A 64 -17.13 10.26 -4.24
CA THR A 64 -18.57 10.34 -4.02
C THR A 64 -18.93 9.90 -2.61
N GLU A 65 -20.16 10.18 -2.19
CA GLU A 65 -20.64 9.74 -0.88
C GLU A 65 -20.63 8.21 -0.79
N GLY A 66 -20.11 7.69 0.33
CA GLY A 66 -19.99 6.24 0.56
C GLY A 66 -18.75 5.59 -0.04
N ASP A 67 -17.89 6.34 -0.75
CA ASP A 67 -16.64 5.78 -1.25
C ASP A 67 -15.72 5.32 -0.10
N ARG A 68 -15.27 4.07 -0.24
CA ARG A 68 -14.18 3.51 0.56
C ARG A 68 -13.01 3.19 -0.36
N LEU A 69 -11.79 3.45 0.10
CA LEU A 69 -10.61 3.35 -0.75
C LEU A 69 -10.34 1.92 -1.25
N ASP A 70 -10.70 0.90 -0.48
CA ASP A 70 -10.67 -0.52 -0.89
C ASP A 70 -11.63 -0.79 -2.06
N ASN A 71 -12.84 -0.24 -2.05
CA ASN A 71 -13.78 -0.35 -3.17
C ASN A 71 -13.28 0.38 -4.43
N VAL A 72 -12.69 1.57 -4.25
CA VAL A 72 -12.03 2.30 -5.34
C VAL A 72 -10.89 1.46 -5.91
N ALA A 73 -10.09 0.81 -5.07
CA ALA A 73 -9.03 -0.08 -5.50
C ALA A 73 -9.55 -1.31 -6.25
N ALA A 74 -10.59 -1.98 -5.74
CA ALA A 74 -11.23 -3.09 -6.44
C ALA A 74 -11.72 -2.67 -7.84
N ARG A 75 -12.30 -1.47 -7.96
CA ARG A 75 -12.81 -0.95 -9.24
C ARG A 75 -11.73 -0.69 -10.27
N TYR A 76 -10.58 -0.15 -9.87
CA TYR A 76 -9.55 0.32 -10.81
C TYR A 76 -8.32 -0.59 -10.92
N LEU A 77 -8.03 -1.36 -9.87
CA LEU A 77 -6.86 -2.23 -9.76
C LEU A 77 -7.22 -3.72 -9.70
N ASP A 78 -8.52 -4.05 -9.73
CA ASP A 78 -9.05 -5.42 -9.63
C ASP A 78 -8.67 -6.14 -8.32
N ASP A 79 -8.24 -5.38 -7.31
CA ASP A 79 -7.80 -5.91 -6.01
C ASP A 79 -8.01 -4.87 -4.90
N PRO A 80 -8.94 -5.12 -3.94
CA PRO A 80 -9.18 -4.21 -2.83
C PRO A 80 -7.99 -4.08 -1.88
N GLU A 81 -7.13 -5.11 -1.76
CA GLU A 81 -5.95 -5.08 -0.89
C GLU A 81 -4.84 -4.17 -1.44
N GLN A 82 -4.94 -3.78 -2.72
CA GLN A 82 -3.99 -2.89 -3.39
C GLN A 82 -4.32 -1.39 -3.25
N PHE A 83 -5.24 -1.01 -2.35
CA PHE A 83 -5.59 0.40 -2.08
C PHE A 83 -4.38 1.28 -1.75
N TRP A 84 -3.32 0.70 -1.18
CA TRP A 84 -2.08 1.40 -0.85
C TRP A 84 -1.39 2.02 -2.07
N ARG A 85 -1.61 1.48 -3.27
CA ARG A 85 -1.09 2.04 -4.52
C ARG A 85 -1.75 3.38 -4.84
N ILE A 86 -3.05 3.49 -4.62
CA ILE A 86 -3.78 4.76 -4.75
C ILE A 86 -3.30 5.75 -3.69
N ALA A 87 -3.04 5.28 -2.46
CA ALA A 87 -2.47 6.11 -1.40
C ALA A 87 -1.10 6.69 -1.77
N ASP A 88 -0.18 5.86 -2.27
CA ASP A 88 1.14 6.30 -2.69
C ASP A 88 1.06 7.29 -3.87
N ALA A 89 0.23 6.99 -4.89
CA ALA A 89 0.03 7.87 -6.06
C ALA A 89 -0.58 9.25 -5.70
N ASN A 90 -1.28 9.34 -4.56
CA ASN A 90 -1.89 10.58 -4.06
C ASN A 90 -1.14 11.18 -2.86
N ARG A 91 0.04 10.65 -2.52
CA ARG A 91 0.87 11.12 -1.39
C ARG A 91 0.13 11.10 -0.05
N ALA A 92 -0.78 10.16 0.12
CA ALA A 92 -1.57 10.05 1.34
C ALA A 92 -0.79 9.34 2.43
N MET A 93 -0.55 10.03 3.54
CA MET A 93 -0.02 9.41 4.76
C MET A 93 -1.10 8.55 5.43
N HIS A 94 -2.34 9.04 5.41
CA HIS A 94 -3.55 8.40 5.93
C HIS A 94 -4.49 8.06 4.77
N PRO A 95 -4.66 6.77 4.40
CA PRO A 95 -5.46 6.38 3.25
C PRO A 95 -6.94 6.76 3.35
N ASP A 96 -7.51 6.72 4.54
CA ASP A 96 -8.89 7.13 4.86
C ASP A 96 -9.16 8.61 4.55
N ALA A 97 -8.15 9.47 4.68
CA ALA A 97 -8.27 10.88 4.28
C ALA A 97 -8.53 11.07 2.77
N LEU A 98 -8.27 10.04 1.93
CA LEU A 98 -8.52 10.13 0.48
C LEU A 98 -10.00 10.18 0.14
N THR A 99 -10.86 9.50 0.89
CA THR A 99 -12.30 9.48 0.60
C THR A 99 -13.12 10.32 1.59
N ALA A 100 -12.46 11.02 2.53
CA ALA A 100 -13.11 11.86 3.54
C ALA A 100 -13.83 13.10 2.99
N THR A 101 -13.54 13.54 1.76
CA THR A 101 -14.14 14.73 1.16
C THR A 101 -14.73 14.39 -0.20
N VAL A 102 -16.06 14.42 -0.29
CA VAL A 102 -16.80 14.30 -1.56
C VAL A 102 -16.35 15.39 -2.54
N GLY A 103 -16.19 15.03 -3.81
CA GLY A 103 -15.70 15.90 -4.87
C GLY A 103 -14.18 15.95 -5.00
N ARG A 104 -13.41 15.39 -4.05
CA ARG A 104 -11.95 15.28 -4.18
C ARG A 104 -11.59 14.43 -5.40
N LYS A 105 -10.57 14.85 -6.16
CA LYS A 105 -10.01 14.04 -7.26
C LYS A 105 -8.84 13.19 -6.78
N LEU A 106 -8.97 11.88 -6.94
CA LEU A 106 -7.91 10.90 -6.72
C LEU A 106 -7.23 10.57 -8.05
N ARG A 107 -5.90 10.59 -8.07
CA ARG A 107 -5.10 10.08 -9.18
C ARG A 107 -5.19 8.56 -9.19
N ILE A 108 -5.61 8.00 -10.33
CA ILE A 108 -5.51 6.58 -10.64
C ILE A 108 -4.37 6.44 -11.66
N THR A 109 -3.37 5.64 -11.34
CA THR A 109 -2.09 5.61 -12.07
C THR A 109 -1.70 4.19 -12.44
N LEU A 110 -0.78 4.07 -13.41
CA LEU A 110 -0.01 2.84 -13.58
C LEU A 110 0.92 2.62 -12.37
N PRO A 111 1.35 1.37 -12.11
CA PRO A 111 2.45 1.08 -11.20
C PRO A 111 3.71 1.88 -11.59
N GLU A 112 4.51 2.22 -10.58
CA GLU A 112 5.77 2.91 -10.78
C GLU A 112 6.69 2.17 -11.76
N GLY A 113 7.31 2.90 -12.69
CA GLY A 113 8.22 2.34 -13.69
C GLY A 113 7.56 1.76 -14.94
N ILE A 114 6.23 1.72 -15.02
CA ILE A 114 5.50 1.36 -16.24
C ILE A 114 5.14 2.64 -17.02
N PRO A 115 5.74 2.88 -18.21
CA PRO A 115 5.40 4.04 -19.01
C PRO A 115 3.99 3.92 -19.59
N GLY A 116 3.28 5.05 -19.66
CA GLY A 116 2.00 5.14 -20.36
C GLY A 116 2.17 4.95 -21.86
N VAL A 117 1.23 4.24 -22.49
CA VAL A 117 1.14 4.22 -23.95
C VAL A 117 0.60 5.56 -24.40
N ARG A 118 1.47 6.44 -24.90
CA ARG A 118 1.07 7.70 -25.54
C ARG A 118 0.57 7.37 -26.94
N ASN A 119 -0.74 7.23 -27.10
CA ASN A 119 -1.34 7.31 -28.43
C ASN A 119 -1.37 8.80 -28.80
N ALA A 120 -0.55 9.17 -29.78
CA ALA A 120 -0.46 10.52 -30.35
C ALA A 120 -1.68 10.82 -31.23
#